data_AF-A0A7Y0X3R1-F1
#
_entry.id   AF-A0A7Y0X3R1-F1
#
_cell.length_a   1.000
_cell.length_b   1.000
_cell.length_c   1.000
_cell.angle_alpha   90.00
_cell.angle_beta   90.00
_cell.angle_gamma   90.00
#
_symmetry.space_group_name_H-M   'P 1'
#
loop_
_entity.id
_entity.type
_entity.pdbx_description
1 polymer ?
#
loop_
_entity_poly.entity_id
_entity_poly.type
_entity_poly.pdbx_seq_one_letter_code
_entity_poly.pdbx_strand_id
1 'polypeptide(L)'
;VSGIAVNAEHNDYCWMNSSYVLGVKLTDAFSKYGFCTAIRGAEGGGRVDNLPTHFFMSDDGDPDVKCPTEIGITDRREAELGKLGFLPLCH
;
A
#
# COMPACT_ATOMS: atom_id res chain seq x y z
N VAL A 1 4.40 25.78 18.41
CA VAL A 1 4.07 25.02 17.19
C VAL A 1 3.94 23.57 17.62
N SER A 2 2.72 23.08 17.84
CA SER A 2 2.49 21.66 18.11
C SER A 2 3.04 20.90 16.90
N GLY A 3 3.98 19.96 17.09
CA GLY A 3 4.61 19.19 16.00
C GLY A 3 3.66 18.19 15.32
N ILE A 4 2.40 18.57 15.15
CA ILE A 4 1.31 17.78 14.59
C ILE A 4 1.22 18.15 13.11
N ALA A 5 1.18 17.13 12.24
CA ALA A 5 1.08 17.37 10.82
C ALA A 5 -0.29 17.95 10.45
N VAL A 6 -0.30 18.81 9.43
CA VAL A 6 -1.50 19.48 8.93
C VAL A 6 -2.36 18.45 8.19
N ASN A 7 -3.68 18.53 8.35
CA ASN A 7 -4.60 17.72 7.55
C ASN A 7 -4.39 18.06 6.04
N ALA A 8 -4.31 17.03 5.20
CA ALA A 8 -4.05 17.15 3.78
C ALA A 8 -5.07 16.33 2.99
N GLU A 9 -5.58 16.90 1.90
CA GLU A 9 -6.58 16.27 1.05
C GLU A 9 -5.93 15.19 0.18
N HIS A 10 -6.73 14.26 -0.37
CA HIS A 10 -6.20 13.13 -1.14
C HIS A 10 -5.29 13.55 -2.31
N ASN A 11 -5.59 14.67 -2.98
CA ASN A 11 -4.80 15.16 -4.11
C ASN A 11 -3.54 15.93 -3.71
N ASP A 12 -3.34 16.21 -2.42
CA ASP A 12 -2.14 16.90 -1.93
C ASP A 12 -0.97 15.93 -1.73
N TYR A 13 -1.23 14.62 -1.74
CA TYR A 13 -0.20 13.58 -1.63
C TYR A 13 0.45 13.28 -2.98
N CYS A 14 1.76 13.04 -2.95
CA CYS A 14 2.50 12.55 -4.11
C CYS A 14 2.32 11.02 -4.23
N TRP A 15 1.26 10.59 -4.93
CA TRP A 15 0.99 9.17 -5.15
C TRP A 15 1.98 8.54 -6.13
N MET A 16 2.49 7.37 -5.76
CA MET A 16 3.34 6.57 -6.63
C MET A 16 2.56 5.43 -7.26
N ASN A 17 2.93 5.06 -8.49
CA ASN A 17 2.34 3.91 -9.16
C ASN A 17 2.73 2.59 -8.45
N SER A 18 1.74 1.77 -8.10
CA SER A 18 1.94 0.48 -7.42
C SER A 18 2.69 -0.57 -8.25
N SER A 19 2.79 -0.41 -9.58
CA SER A 19 3.59 -1.28 -10.44
C SER A 19 5.08 -1.27 -10.08
N TYR A 20 5.62 -0.15 -9.59
CA TYR A 20 7.01 -0.10 -9.11
C TYR A 20 7.22 -1.01 -7.89
N VAL A 21 6.22 -1.07 -7.00
CA VAL A 21 6.23 -1.95 -5.84
C VAL A 21 6.24 -3.41 -6.27
N LEU A 22 5.42 -3.79 -7.25
CA LEU A 22 5.45 -5.13 -7.85
C LEU A 22 6.81 -5.43 -8.51
N GLY A 23 7.41 -4.46 -9.19
CA GLY A 23 8.77 -4.57 -9.75
C GLY A 23 9.84 -4.90 -8.70
N VAL A 24 9.75 -4.27 -7.52
CA VAL A 24 10.63 -4.60 -6.39
C VAL A 24 10.39 -6.03 -5.91
N LYS A 25 9.14 -6.48 -5.79
CA LYS A 25 8.81 -7.86 -5.40
C LYS A 25 9.31 -8.89 -6.41
N LEU A 26 9.18 -8.62 -7.72
CA LEU A 26 9.73 -9.47 -8.79
C LEU A 26 11.25 -9.62 -8.67
N THR A 27 11.95 -8.50 -8.49
CA THR A 27 13.42 -8.48 -8.35
C THR A 27 13.87 -9.21 -7.08
N ASP A 28 13.18 -8.99 -5.96
CA ASP A 28 13.46 -9.65 -4.69
C ASP A 28 13.28 -11.18 -4.80
N ALA A 29 12.15 -11.63 -5.38
CA ALA A 29 11.89 -13.04 -5.61
C ALA A 29 12.95 -13.70 -6.50
N PHE A 30 13.31 -13.05 -7.60
CA PHE A 30 14.37 -13.55 -8.49
C PHE A 30 15.72 -13.61 -7.77
N SER A 31 16.08 -12.59 -6.98
CA SER A 31 17.35 -12.58 -6.26
C SER A 31 17.48 -13.68 -5.20
N LYS A 32 16.36 -14.05 -4.55
CA LYS A 32 16.32 -15.06 -3.48
C LYS A 32 16.18 -16.48 -4.01
N TYR A 33 15.41 -16.66 -5.07
CA TYR A 33 14.95 -17.99 -5.52
C TYR A 33 15.33 -18.33 -6.96
N GLY A 34 15.88 -17.37 -7.72
CA GLY A 34 16.16 -17.53 -9.16
C GLY A 34 14.91 -17.50 -10.05
N PHE A 35 13.72 -17.34 -9.46
CA PHE A 35 12.42 -17.33 -10.14
C PHE A 35 11.47 -16.33 -9.49
N CYS A 36 10.55 -15.78 -10.29
CA CYS A 36 9.58 -14.77 -9.86
C CYS A 36 8.27 -15.36 -9.32
N THR A 37 8.32 -16.46 -8.58
CA THR A 37 7.11 -17.14 -8.08
C THR A 37 6.63 -16.60 -6.73
N ALA A 38 7.54 -16.13 -5.89
CA ALA A 38 7.25 -15.59 -4.56
C ALA A 38 6.97 -14.07 -4.59
N ILE A 39 5.89 -13.67 -5.27
CA ILE A 39 5.57 -12.24 -5.54
C ILE A 39 4.17 -11.81 -5.06
N ARG A 40 3.47 -12.68 -4.33
CA ARG A 40 2.06 -12.44 -3.94
C ARG A 40 1.77 -13.01 -2.55
N GLY A 41 0.75 -12.46 -1.90
CA GLY A 41 0.35 -12.86 -0.55
C GLY A 41 1.32 -12.33 0.52
N ALA A 42 0.80 -12.09 1.73
CA ALA A 42 1.58 -11.51 2.83
C ALA A 42 2.82 -12.36 3.16
N GLU A 43 2.64 -13.67 3.33
CA GLU A 43 3.74 -14.61 3.61
C GLU A 43 4.35 -15.23 2.34
N GLY A 44 3.79 -14.93 1.17
CA GLY A 44 4.22 -15.49 -0.12
C GLY A 44 5.17 -14.59 -0.92
N GLY A 45 5.75 -13.58 -0.26
CA GLY A 45 6.70 -12.63 -0.87
C GLY A 45 6.05 -11.40 -1.52
N GLY A 46 4.72 -11.27 -1.44
CA GLY A 46 4.00 -10.08 -1.93
C GLY A 46 3.94 -8.92 -0.94
N ARG A 47 4.42 -9.10 0.30
CA ARG A 47 4.38 -8.08 1.35
C ARG A 47 5.24 -6.86 1.02
N VAL A 48 4.67 -5.69 1.29
CA VAL A 48 5.30 -4.39 1.07
C VAL A 48 5.42 -3.72 2.42
N ASP A 49 6.65 -3.53 2.87
CA ASP A 49 6.95 -2.93 4.16
C ASP A 49 7.42 -1.49 4.01
N ASN A 50 7.28 -0.72 5.08
CA ASN A 50 7.79 0.65 5.18
C ASN A 50 7.21 1.62 4.14
N LEU A 51 5.92 1.48 3.81
CA LEU A 51 5.23 2.53 3.07
C LEU A 51 5.12 3.81 3.93
N PRO A 52 5.23 5.00 3.32
CA PRO A 52 5.03 6.26 4.03
C PRO A 52 3.62 6.35 4.62
N THR A 53 3.53 6.69 5.90
CA THR A 53 2.29 6.80 6.64
C THR A 53 2.20 8.19 7.26
N HIS A 54 1.18 8.96 6.88
CA HIS A 54 0.96 10.31 7.37
C HIS A 54 -0.01 10.30 8.55
N PHE A 55 0.46 10.75 9.72
CA PHE A 55 -0.35 10.91 10.93
C PHE A 55 -0.74 12.37 11.10
N PHE A 56 -2.03 12.65 11.26
CA PHE A 56 -2.57 13.99 11.41
C PHE A 56 -3.65 14.01 12.50
N MET A 57 -4.06 15.20 12.95
CA MET A 57 -5.22 15.31 13.84
C MET A 57 -6.49 15.41 13.02
N SER A 58 -7.44 14.51 13.30
CA SER A 58 -8.79 14.56 12.75
C SER A 58 -9.55 15.77 13.32
N ASP A 59 -10.67 16.10 12.67
CA ASP A 59 -11.58 17.17 13.11
C ASP A 59 -12.20 16.87 14.48
N ASP A 60 -12.28 15.58 14.84
CA ASP A 60 -12.75 15.11 16.15
C ASP A 60 -11.69 15.25 17.26
N GLY A 61 -10.48 15.70 16.92
CA GLY A 61 -9.37 15.94 17.86
C GLY A 61 -8.53 14.71 18.19
N ASP A 62 -8.85 13.56 17.62
CA ASP A 62 -8.09 12.32 17.76
C ASP A 62 -7.02 12.18 16.64
N PRO A 63 -5.87 11.57 16.93
CA PRO A 63 -4.87 11.27 15.92
C PRO A 63 -5.40 10.20 14.96
N ASP A 64 -5.38 10.52 13.66
CA ASP A 64 -5.77 9.63 12.58
C ASP A 64 -4.61 9.45 11.60
N VAL A 65 -4.75 8.44 10.73
CA VAL A 65 -3.71 8.00 9.82
C VAL A 65 -4.23 7.89 8.40
N LYS A 66 -3.53 8.53 7.46
CA LYS A 66 -3.83 8.36 6.04
C LYS A 66 -3.38 6.97 5.59
N CYS A 67 -4.31 6.23 4.99
CA CYS A 67 -4.00 4.96 4.34
C CYS A 67 -2.85 5.13 3.33
N PRO A 68 -1.78 4.31 3.41
CA PRO A 68 -0.63 4.39 2.50
C PRO A 68 -0.96 3.90 1.09
N THR A 69 -2.05 3.13 0.93
CA THR A 69 -2.72 2.92 -0.35
C THR A 69 -3.87 3.92 -0.48
N GLU A 70 -4.19 4.36 -1.70
CA GLU A 70 -5.21 5.40 -1.93
C GLU A 70 -6.56 5.11 -1.26
N ILE A 71 -6.89 3.82 -1.12
CA ILE A 71 -8.07 3.33 -0.43
C ILE A 71 -7.78 1.98 0.23
N GLY A 72 -8.48 1.69 1.34
CA GLY A 72 -8.52 0.35 1.92
C GLY A 72 -9.39 -0.58 1.09
N ILE A 73 -8.86 -1.76 0.74
CA ILE A 73 -9.54 -2.77 -0.06
C ILE A 73 -9.88 -3.96 0.84
N THR A 74 -11.16 -4.30 0.94
CA THR A 74 -11.61 -5.46 1.70
C THR A 74 -11.37 -6.76 0.93
N ASP A 75 -11.28 -7.90 1.63
CA ASP A 75 -11.09 -9.23 1.03
C ASP A 75 -12.11 -9.54 -0.09
N ARG A 76 -13.38 -9.13 0.10
CA ARG A 76 -14.41 -9.31 -0.95
C ARG A 76 -14.06 -8.53 -2.22
N ARG A 77 -13.60 -7.28 -2.07
CA ARG A 77 -13.23 -6.42 -3.20
C ARG A 77 -11.95 -6.89 -3.87
N GLU A 78 -10.97 -7.35 -3.09
CA GLU A 78 -9.75 -7.99 -3.58
C GLU A 78 -10.12 -9.17 -4.50
N ALA A 79 -10.99 -10.06 -4.04
CA ALA A 79 -11.42 -11.23 -4.81
C ALA A 79 -12.20 -10.85 -6.08
N GLU A 80 -13.02 -9.80 -6.03
CA GLU A 80 -13.73 -9.26 -7.21
C GLU A 80 -12.77 -8.68 -8.25
N LEU A 81 -11.79 -7.88 -7.81
CA LEU A 81 -10.76 -7.29 -8.66
C LEU A 81 -9.87 -8.36 -9.29
N GLY A 82 -9.48 -9.39 -8.52
CA GLY A 82 -8.70 -10.52 -9.02
C GLY A 82 -9.43 -11.29 -10.13
N LYS A 83 -10.75 -11.47 -10.02
CA LYS A 83 -11.57 -12.10 -11.09
C LYS A 83 -11.60 -11.29 -12.38
N LEU A 84 -11.41 -9.97 -12.29
CA LEU A 84 -11.31 -9.07 -13.43
C LEU A 84 -9.87 -8.92 -13.97
N GLY A 85 -8.90 -9.63 -13.38
CA GLY A 85 -7.50 -9.61 -13.81
C GLY A 85 -6.67 -8.46 -13.22
N PHE A 86 -7.17 -7.77 -12.20
CA PHE A 86 -6.39 -6.75 -11.47
C PHE A 86 -5.51 -7.38 -10.38
N LEU A 87 -4.45 -6.67 -10.02
CA LEU A 87 -3.54 -6.99 -8.92
C LEU A 87 -3.62 -5.87 -7.86
N PRO A 88 -4.62 -5.89 -6.97
CA PRO A 88 -4.76 -4.84 -5.95
C PRO A 88 -3.63 -4.91 -4.92
N LEU A 89 -3.13 -3.74 -4.51
CA LEU A 89 -2.27 -3.59 -3.34
C LEU A 89 -3.17 -3.24 -2.14
N CYS A 90 -3.34 -4.18 -1.23
CA CYS A 90 -4.19 -4.01 -0.05
C CYS A 90 -3.36 -3.55 1.16
N HIS A 91 -3.92 -2.63 1.93
CA HIS A 91 -3.38 -2.19 3.23
C HIS A 91 -4.08 -2.92 4.37
#